data_AF-A0AA96JJN8-F1
#
_entry.id   AF-A0AA96JJN8-F1
#
_cell.length_a   1.000
_cell.length_b   1.000
_cell.length_c   1.000
_cell.angle_alpha   90.00
_cell.angle_beta   90.00
_cell.angle_gamma   90.00
#
_symmetry.space_group_name_H-M   'P 1'
#
loop_
_entity.id
_entity.type
_entity.pdbx_description
1 polymer ?
#
loop_
_entity_poly.entity_id
_entity_poly.type
_entity_poly.pdbx_seq_one_letter_code
_entity_poly.pdbx_strand_id
1 'polypeptide(L)'
;MQQDRPDITMQAAMAVSVVSSLTLATLTRGTARALAGTAGLLTVTSFLVTRFGNVPINGRIKQWAVTAPPADHAEILHRWQLFNNVRTLSGVLAFAVLIYVALRREGVDCGSGSPRGLR
;
A
#
# COMPACT_ATOMS: atom_id res chain seq x y z
N MET A 1 -28.22 -15.80 -6.47
CA MET A 1 -27.28 -15.79 -5.32
C MET A 1 -25.86 -15.64 -5.88
N GLN A 2 -25.48 -14.44 -6.34
CA GLN A 2 -24.19 -14.17 -6.97
C GLN A 2 -23.50 -13.03 -6.19
N GLN A 3 -22.84 -13.37 -5.09
CA GLN A 3 -22.00 -12.43 -4.33
C GLN A 3 -20.69 -13.13 -3.91
N ASP A 4 -20.10 -13.91 -4.81
CA ASP A 4 -18.80 -14.51 -4.57
C ASP A 4 -17.67 -13.50 -4.89
N ARG A 5 -17.21 -12.84 -3.83
CA ARG A 5 -15.81 -12.41 -3.57
C ARG A 5 -15.28 -11.09 -4.19
N PRO A 6 -15.83 -9.91 -3.84
CA PRO A 6 -15.19 -8.62 -4.13
C PRO A 6 -13.85 -8.40 -3.40
N ASP A 7 -13.54 -9.21 -2.39
CA ASP A 7 -12.30 -9.17 -1.63
C ASP A 7 -11.09 -9.73 -2.40
N ILE A 8 -11.30 -10.61 -3.39
CA ILE A 8 -10.21 -11.18 -4.20
C ILE A 8 -9.62 -10.13 -5.14
N THR A 9 -10.46 -9.33 -5.81
CA THR A 9 -9.98 -8.32 -6.76
C THR A 9 -9.14 -7.25 -6.08
N MET A 10 -9.55 -6.82 -4.88
CA MET A 10 -8.83 -5.82 -4.10
C MET A 10 -7.52 -6.39 -3.51
N GLN A 11 -7.51 -7.66 -3.08
CA GLN A 11 -6.30 -8.35 -2.63
C GLN A 11 -5.32 -8.61 -3.78
N ALA A 12 -5.81 -8.95 -4.97
CA ALA A 12 -5.00 -9.14 -6.16
C ALA A 12 -4.30 -7.83 -6.57
N ALA A 13 -5.01 -6.70 -6.56
CA ALA A 13 -4.42 -5.39 -6.86
C ALA A 13 -3.31 -5.00 -5.86
N MET A 14 -3.52 -5.28 -4.56
CA MET A 14 -2.49 -5.07 -3.54
C MET A 14 -1.29 -6.00 -3.73
N ALA A 15 -1.51 -7.28 -4.02
CA ALA A 15 -0.45 -8.24 -4.30
C ALA A 15 0.39 -7.82 -5.51
N VAL A 16 -0.27 -7.38 -6.60
CA VAL A 16 0.40 -6.84 -7.79
C VAL A 16 1.24 -5.63 -7.42
N SER A 17 0.71 -4.68 -6.64
CA SER A 17 1.47 -3.48 -6.21
C SER A 17 2.69 -3.82 -5.37
N VAL A 18 2.59 -4.81 -4.46
CA VAL A 18 3.74 -5.31 -3.67
C VAL A 18 4.79 -5.91 -4.60
N VAL A 19 4.39 -6.80 -5.51
CA VAL A 19 5.30 -7.48 -6.45
C VAL A 19 5.99 -6.47 -7.35
N SER A 20 5.27 -5.49 -7.92
CA SER A 20 5.84 -4.43 -8.73
C SER A 20 6.85 -3.58 -7.96
N SER A 21 6.55 -3.24 -6.70
CA SER A 21 7.46 -2.45 -5.84
C SER A 21 8.75 -3.22 -5.50
N LEU A 22 8.61 -4.52 -5.16
CA LEU A 22 9.76 -5.39 -4.89
C LEU A 22 10.61 -5.60 -6.14
N THR A 23 9.98 -5.77 -7.30
CA THR A 23 10.66 -5.89 -8.60
C THR A 23 11.43 -4.61 -8.93
N LEU A 24 10.85 -3.45 -8.68
CA LEU A 24 11.55 -2.17 -8.87
C LEU A 24 12.73 -2.02 -7.90
N ALA A 25 12.62 -2.53 -6.67
CA ALA A 25 13.70 -2.53 -5.69
C ALA A 25 14.88 -3.44 -6.09
N THR A 26 14.61 -4.59 -6.71
CA THR A 26 15.67 -5.49 -7.20
C THR A 26 16.36 -4.96 -8.46
N LEU A 27 15.64 -4.21 -9.29
CA LEU A 27 16.17 -3.62 -10.53
C LEU A 27 16.92 -2.29 -10.33
N THR A 28 16.83 -1.67 -9.14
CA THR A 28 17.50 -0.40 -8.82
C THR A 28 18.74 -0.60 -7.95
N ARG A 29 19.71 0.33 -8.01
CA ARG A 29 20.94 0.32 -7.17
C ARG A 29 21.05 1.63 -6.37
N GLY A 30 21.80 1.61 -5.27
CA GLY A 30 22.04 2.80 -4.43
C GLY A 30 20.79 3.30 -3.69
N THR A 31 20.65 4.61 -3.52
CA THR A 31 19.54 5.25 -2.77
C THR A 31 18.15 4.89 -3.34
N ALA A 32 18.05 4.65 -4.65
CA ALA A 32 16.82 4.21 -5.30
C ALA A 32 16.35 2.83 -4.80
N ARG A 33 17.27 1.91 -4.50
CA ARG A 33 16.96 0.59 -3.93
C ARG A 33 16.42 0.70 -2.51
N ALA A 34 17.00 1.57 -1.69
CA ALA A 34 16.53 1.81 -0.32
C ALA A 34 15.09 2.36 -0.33
N LEU A 35 14.81 3.35 -1.19
CA LEU A 35 13.48 3.95 -1.34
C LEU A 35 12.45 2.94 -1.84
N ALA A 36 12.78 2.15 -2.87
CA ALA A 36 11.90 1.11 -3.39
C ALA A 36 11.64 0.01 -2.34
N GLY A 37 12.65 -0.35 -1.54
CA GLY A 37 12.51 -1.28 -0.41
C GLY A 37 11.56 -0.74 0.67
N THR A 38 11.67 0.53 1.03
CA THR A 38 10.76 1.19 1.98
C THR A 38 9.32 1.22 1.45
N ALA A 39 9.12 1.56 0.18
CA ALA A 39 7.79 1.52 -0.46
C ALA A 39 7.18 0.11 -0.45
N GLY A 40 8.00 -0.92 -0.73
CA GLY A 40 7.58 -2.32 -0.62
C GLY A 40 7.15 -2.69 0.80
N LEU A 41 7.94 -2.34 1.82
CA LEU A 41 7.63 -2.63 3.21
C LEU A 41 6.35 -1.91 3.69
N LEU A 42 6.16 -0.66 3.31
CA LEU A 42 4.93 0.10 3.60
C LEU A 42 3.71 -0.54 2.94
N THR A 43 3.85 -1.02 1.71
CA THR A 43 2.75 -1.70 0.99
C THR A 43 2.40 -3.04 1.65
N VAL A 44 3.40 -3.84 2.03
CA VAL A 44 3.19 -5.09 2.79
C VAL A 44 2.51 -4.80 4.13
N THR A 45 2.97 -3.78 4.86
CA THR A 45 2.37 -3.36 6.13
C THR A 45 0.90 -2.99 5.94
N SER A 46 0.59 -2.17 4.93
CA SER A 46 -0.78 -1.79 4.59
C SER A 46 -1.66 -3.00 4.26
N PHE A 47 -1.14 -3.96 3.49
CA PHE A 47 -1.84 -5.21 3.17
C PHE A 47 -2.13 -6.05 4.42
N LEU A 48 -1.12 -6.28 5.27
CA LEU A 48 -1.27 -7.07 6.49
C LEU A 48 -2.28 -6.44 7.46
N VAL A 49 -2.18 -5.13 7.67
CA VAL A 49 -3.12 -4.38 8.52
C VAL A 49 -4.54 -4.41 7.96
N THR A 50 -4.68 -4.42 6.63
CA THR A 50 -5.99 -4.61 5.98
C THR A 50 -6.54 -6.00 6.23
N ARG A 51 -5.73 -7.04 5.96
CA ARG A 51 -6.17 -8.44 5.98
C ARG A 51 -6.45 -8.96 7.39
N PHE A 52 -5.56 -8.65 8.34
CA PHE A 52 -5.63 -9.20 9.69
C PHE A 52 -6.26 -8.24 10.71
N GLY A 53 -6.26 -6.93 10.45
CA GLY A 53 -6.89 -5.94 11.31
C GLY A 53 -8.27 -5.54 10.80
N ASN A 54 -8.29 -4.78 9.70
CA ASN A 54 -9.52 -4.12 9.23
C ASN A 54 -10.61 -5.09 8.77
N VAL A 55 -10.28 -6.13 7.99
CA VAL A 55 -11.27 -7.09 7.46
C VAL A 55 -12.02 -7.86 8.56
N PRO A 56 -11.35 -8.52 9.54
CA PRO A 56 -12.06 -9.25 10.59
C PRO A 56 -12.87 -8.33 11.51
N ILE A 57 -12.39 -7.10 11.78
CA ILE A 57 -13.17 -6.12 12.55
C ILE A 57 -14.38 -5.63 11.75
N ASN A 58 -14.22 -5.33 10.46
CA ASN A 58 -15.34 -4.97 9.59
C ASN A 58 -16.38 -6.10 9.49
N GLY A 59 -15.95 -7.37 9.56
CA GLY A 59 -16.85 -8.51 9.67
C GLY A 59 -17.72 -8.46 10.93
N ARG A 60 -17.11 -8.17 12.09
CA ARG A 60 -17.83 -8.00 13.38
C ARG A 60 -18.80 -6.81 13.35
N ILE A 61 -18.36 -5.65 12.83
CA ILE A 61 -19.21 -4.46 12.70
C ILE A 61 -20.44 -4.75 11.81
N LYS A 62 -20.27 -5.49 10.71
CA LYS A 62 -21.39 -5.89 9.84
C LYS A 62 -22.39 -6.80 10.56
N GLN A 63 -21.93 -7.65 11.47
CA GLN A 63 -22.84 -8.48 12.27
C GLN A 63 -23.65 -7.63 13.25
N TRP A 64 -23.05 -6.58 13.83
CA TRP A 64 -23.76 -5.66 14.72
C TRP A 64 -24.91 -4.91 14.04
N ALA A 65 -24.81 -4.70 12.72
CA ALA A 65 -25.86 -4.02 11.95
C ALA A 65 -27.19 -4.80 11.95
N VAL A 66 -27.15 -6.12 12.14
CA VAL A 66 -28.34 -6.99 12.22
C VAL A 66 -28.58 -7.56 13.61
N THR A 67 -27.68 -7.29 14.56
CA THR A 67 -27.84 -7.64 15.98
C THR A 67 -27.88 -6.36 16.81
N ALA A 68 -27.04 -6.25 17.84
CA ALA A 68 -26.79 -5.04 18.60
C ALA A 68 -25.28 -4.94 18.90
N PRO A 69 -24.71 -3.73 19.02
CA PRO A 69 -23.32 -3.57 19.41
C PRO A 69 -23.06 -4.18 20.80
N PRO A 70 -21.95 -4.90 21.00
CA PRO A 70 -21.58 -5.42 22.31
C PRO A 70 -21.14 -4.29 23.26
N ALA A 71 -21.12 -4.54 24.57
CA ALA A 71 -20.81 -3.52 25.57
C ALA A 71 -19.39 -2.91 25.40
N ASP A 72 -18.46 -3.66 24.81
CA ASP A 72 -17.07 -3.29 24.51
C ASP A 72 -16.86 -2.70 23.10
N HIS A 73 -17.94 -2.36 22.38
CA HIS A 73 -17.85 -1.87 20.99
C HIS A 73 -16.91 -0.66 20.83
N ALA A 74 -16.83 0.23 21.83
CA ALA A 74 -15.96 1.40 21.80
C ALA A 74 -14.46 1.03 21.70
N GLU A 75 -14.02 -0.02 22.40
CA GLU A 75 -12.65 -0.51 22.34
C GLU A 75 -12.35 -1.17 20.99
N ILE A 76 -13.32 -1.90 20.43
CA ILE A 76 -13.22 -2.50 19.10
C ILE A 76 -13.12 -1.42 18.01
N LEU A 77 -13.89 -0.33 18.13
CA LEU A 77 -13.81 0.85 17.27
C LEU A 77 -12.46 1.57 17.38
N HIS A 78 -11.91 1.70 18.59
CA HIS A 78 -10.60 2.29 18.79
C HIS A 78 -9.49 1.49 18.10
N ARG A 79 -9.52 0.15 18.24
CA ARG A 79 -8.58 -0.76 17.53
C ARG A 79 -8.75 -0.67 16.02
N TRP A 80 -9.99 -0.56 15.54
CA TRP A 80 -10.27 -0.33 14.12
C TRP A 80 -9.67 0.99 13.62
N GLN A 81 -9.83 2.09 14.36
CA GLN A 81 -9.28 3.39 14.00
C GLN A 81 -7.75 3.34 13.90
N LEU A 82 -7.08 2.66 14.84
CA LEU A 82 -5.63 2.47 14.79
C LEU A 82 -5.20 1.74 13.52
N PHE A 83 -5.83 0.60 13.21
CA PHE A 83 -5.52 -0.15 11.98
C PHE A 83 -5.87 0.62 10.71
N ASN A 84 -6.95 1.39 10.71
CA ASN A 84 -7.33 2.21 9.58
C ASN A 84 -6.31 3.35 9.35
N ASN A 85 -5.86 3.99 10.41
CA ASN A 85 -4.85 5.05 10.35
C ASN A 85 -3.52 4.51 9.83
N VAL A 86 -3.03 3.39 10.37
CA VAL A 86 -1.79 2.76 9.91
C VAL A 86 -1.88 2.41 8.43
N ARG A 87 -2.97 1.76 8.00
CA ARG A 87 -3.19 1.40 6.60
C ARG A 87 -3.09 2.61 5.67
N THR A 88 -3.81 3.69 6.00
CA THR A 88 -3.88 4.90 5.19
C THR A 88 -2.53 5.61 5.16
N LEU A 89 -1.89 5.80 6.31
CA LEU A 89 -0.57 6.43 6.39
C LEU A 89 0.48 5.62 5.61
N SER A 90 0.49 4.29 5.74
CA SER A 90 1.40 3.45 4.97
C SER A 90 1.17 3.57 3.47
N GLY A 91 -0.08 3.60 3.01
CA GLY A 91 -0.40 3.80 1.60
C GLY A 91 0.04 5.16 1.06
N VAL A 92 -0.26 6.23 1.81
CA VAL A 92 0.14 7.61 1.46
C VAL A 92 1.67 7.74 1.39
N LEU A 93 2.38 7.20 2.38
CA LEU A 93 3.85 7.23 2.40
C LEU A 93 4.45 6.42 1.26
N ALA A 94 3.92 5.22 0.98
CA ALA A 94 4.39 4.40 -0.15
C ALA A 94 4.22 5.15 -1.48
N PHE A 95 3.06 5.77 -1.69
CA PHE A 95 2.78 6.55 -2.89
C PHE A 95 3.70 7.77 -3.02
N ALA A 96 3.92 8.52 -1.93
CA ALA A 96 4.83 9.66 -1.92
C ALA A 96 6.27 9.26 -2.25
N VAL A 97 6.74 8.13 -1.72
CA VAL A 97 8.08 7.59 -2.04
C VAL A 97 8.19 7.22 -3.52
N LEU A 98 7.16 6.60 -4.10
CA LEU A 98 7.15 6.26 -5.53
C LEU A 98 7.18 7.50 -6.43
N ILE A 99 6.40 8.54 -6.11
CA ILE A 99 6.44 9.83 -6.83
C ILE A 99 7.85 10.43 -6.76
N TYR A 100 8.43 10.48 -5.56
CA TYR A 100 9.76 11.04 -5.37
C TYR A 100 10.83 10.30 -6.19
N VAL A 101 10.77 8.97 -6.23
CA VAL A 101 11.66 8.16 -7.06
C VAL A 101 11.44 8.44 -8.54
N ALA A 102 10.19 8.56 -9.01
CA ALA A 102 9.89 8.86 -10.40
C ALA A 102 10.45 10.23 -10.84
N LEU A 103 10.21 11.28 -10.05
CA LEU A 103 10.72 12.63 -10.34
C LEU A 103 12.26 12.70 -10.34
N ARG A 104 12.92 11.93 -9.46
CA ARG A 104 14.38 11.81 -9.44
C ARG A 104 14.94 11.15 -10.72
N ARG A 105 14.18 10.29 -11.41
CA ARG A 105 14.63 9.65 -12.66
C ARG A 105 14.55 10.61 -13.85
N GLU A 106 13.46 11.36 -13.97
CA GLU A 106 13.30 12.34 -15.05
C GLU A 106 14.37 13.44 -15.01
N GLY A 107 14.74 13.88 -13.80
CA GLY A 107 15.84 14.84 -13.63
C GLY A 107 17.22 14.30 -14.05
N VAL A 108 17.42 12.98 -14.07
CA VAL A 108 18.65 12.35 -14.57
C VAL A 108 18.60 12.19 -16.09
N ASP A 109 17.45 11.81 -16.64
CA ASP A 109 17.29 11.53 -18.07
C ASP A 109 17.38 12.82 -18.92
N CYS A 110 16.80 13.93 -18.48
CA CYS A 110 16.96 15.25 -19.12
C CYS A 110 18.40 15.81 -19.05
N GLY A 111 19.26 15.26 -18.17
CA GLY A 111 20.68 15.64 -18.06
C GLY A 111 21.61 14.87 -19.01
N SER A 112 21.18 13.73 -19.55
CA SER A 112 22.01 12.87 -20.42
C SER A 112 21.83 13.11 -21.92
N GLY A 113 20.82 13.91 -22.31
CA GLY A 113 20.49 14.23 -23.69
C GLY A 113 21.38 15.32 -24.30
N SER A 114 22.71 15.21 -24.20
CA SER A 114 23.58 16.01 -25.07
C SER A 114 23.73 15.28 -26.40
N PRO A 115 23.30 15.85 -27.54
CA PRO A 115 23.55 15.25 -28.84
C PRO A 115 25.07 15.23 -29.06
N ARG A 116 25.66 14.03 -29.06
CA ARG A 116 27.04 13.86 -29.49
C ARG A 116 27.11 14.29 -30.95
N GLY A 117 27.84 15.37 -31.18
CA GLY A 117 27.93 16.05 -32.44
C GLY A 117 28.40 15.14 -33.57
N LEU A 118 27.85 15.42 -34.75
CA LEU A 118 28.52 15.23 -36.02
C LEU A 118 29.93 15.82 -35.93
N ARG A 119 30.96 14.97 -35.98
CA ARG A 119 32.28 15.25 -36.52
C ARG A 119 32.93 13.94 -36.96
#